data_AF-A0A4V6DUK4-F1
#
_entry.id   AF-A0A4V6DUK4-F1
#
_cell.length_a   1.000
_cell.length_b   1.000
_cell.length_c   1.000
_cell.angle_alpha   90.00
_cell.angle_beta   90.00
_cell.angle_gamma   90.00
#
_symmetry.space_group_name_H-M   'P 1'
#
loop_
_entity.id
_entity.type
_entity.pdbx_description
1 polymer ?
#
loop_
_entity_poly.entity_id
_entity_poly.type
_entity_poly.pdbx_seq_one_letter_code
_entity_poly.pdbx_strand_id
1 'polypeptide(L)'
;MCLIKSGLLAAALAAAVSGAPSAGPETLQRRALQTSAKPKFNGCTYTIDGLGSFTQALNIDFTKLKAVPKTLTVSTNTIAAGTAPFARQFMTKNVAVTNGCAALTVPGGQVADPIKSAELQTTAKDILYGSVRTVAMASSVQGTTHGFSFYSNDTQEADIAFLTDDTALLHLTNEQTGYGQPVTSYSVPTPSDATKAWHEYRMDWVPGKTMFYIDGKLVYQISQNVPSTPGFYLWNNWSNGNAWAKGPPQGDNTVKIQSINAYFNRTSISPNMNLASCKTAATQQQKGSSCQTLAATGSPYYDSNGVAYNLLCDNQVQGGTNLGSKNVGSFSACLLNCDGTKGCNGVAFTGGNGAGTCTYKNLTGVTNTPTANSNIDIAWLPSAYSSTGASNATASS
;
A
#
# COMPACT_ATOMS: atom_id res chain seq x y z
N MET A 1 16.82 -4.84 3.37
CA MET A 1 17.58 -5.82 4.16
C MET A 1 16.84 -6.02 5.46
N CYS A 2 15.66 -6.64 5.31
CA CYS A 2 14.74 -6.94 6.39
C CYS A 2 15.48 -7.65 7.51
N LEU A 3 15.69 -6.91 8.58
CA LEU A 3 16.46 -7.32 9.74
C LEU A 3 15.48 -7.35 10.88
N ILE A 4 14.67 -8.40 10.90
CA ILE A 4 14.04 -8.86 12.14
C ILE A 4 15.22 -9.32 13.03
N LYS A 5 15.86 -8.34 13.69
CA LYS A 5 16.86 -8.54 14.73
C LYS A 5 16.07 -8.91 15.97
N SER A 6 15.96 -10.22 16.19
CA SER A 6 15.40 -10.83 17.38
C SER A 6 15.99 -10.18 18.65
N GLY A 7 15.20 -9.34 19.29
CA GLY A 7 15.40 -8.83 20.64
C GLY A 7 14.18 -9.20 21.49
N LEU A 8 14.34 -10.24 22.31
CA LEU A 8 13.45 -10.70 23.38
C LEU A 8 11.93 -10.76 23.08
N LEU A 9 11.44 -11.93 22.68
CA LEU A 9 10.10 -12.38 23.09
C LEU A 9 10.23 -13.59 24.02
N ALA A 10 9.67 -13.45 25.23
CA ALA A 10 9.63 -14.48 26.24
C ALA A 10 8.75 -15.67 25.78
N ALA A 11 9.25 -16.88 26.03
CA ALA A 11 8.63 -18.14 25.62
C ALA A 11 7.39 -18.49 26.46
N ALA A 12 6.38 -19.07 25.80
CA ALA A 12 5.39 -19.94 26.43
C ALA A 12 5.45 -21.30 25.75
N LEU A 13 5.72 -22.36 26.52
CA LEU A 13 5.78 -23.75 26.04
C LEU A 13 4.38 -24.28 25.70
N ALA A 14 4.24 -24.91 24.55
CA ALA A 14 3.21 -25.92 24.31
C ALA A 14 3.84 -27.09 23.54
N ALA A 15 3.72 -28.30 24.11
CA ALA A 15 4.17 -29.53 23.47
C ALA A 15 3.13 -29.98 22.41
N ALA A 16 3.59 -30.38 21.23
CA ALA A 16 2.76 -31.02 20.23
C ALA A 16 3.43 -32.29 19.68
N VAL A 17 2.62 -33.33 19.57
CA VAL A 17 2.96 -34.70 19.18
C VAL A 17 3.03 -34.80 17.66
N SER A 18 3.96 -35.59 17.15
CA SER A 18 4.26 -35.78 15.73
C SER A 18 3.23 -36.63 15.00
N GLY A 19 2.91 -36.23 13.78
CA GLY A 19 2.18 -37.02 12.79
C GLY A 19 2.30 -36.36 11.42
N ALA A 20 3.15 -36.89 10.55
CA ALA A 20 3.28 -36.42 9.17
C ALA A 20 2.15 -37.00 8.30
N PRO A 21 1.53 -36.23 7.39
CA PRO A 21 0.80 -36.79 6.28
C PRO A 21 1.58 -36.64 4.96
N SER A 22 1.60 -37.75 4.24
CA SER A 22 2.06 -37.96 2.87
C SER A 22 1.40 -37.02 1.85
N ALA A 23 2.16 -36.67 0.82
CA ALA A 23 1.72 -35.87 -0.33
C ALA A 23 0.53 -36.53 -1.08
N GLY A 24 -0.61 -35.85 -1.07
CA GLY A 24 -1.75 -36.14 -1.94
C GLY A 24 -1.72 -35.32 -3.24
N PRO A 25 -2.54 -35.68 -4.25
CA PRO A 25 -2.54 -35.07 -5.58
C PRO A 25 -2.91 -33.58 -5.48
N GLU A 26 -2.33 -32.74 -6.34
CA GLU A 26 -2.53 -31.29 -6.40
C GLU A 26 -4.01 -30.91 -6.32
N THR A 27 -4.50 -30.67 -5.10
CA THR A 27 -5.85 -30.20 -4.83
C THR A 27 -6.01 -28.85 -5.51
N LEU A 28 -7.04 -28.72 -6.34
CA LEU A 28 -7.57 -27.47 -6.90
C LEU A 28 -7.36 -26.32 -5.90
N GLN A 29 -6.31 -25.53 -6.07
CA GLN A 29 -5.98 -24.45 -5.14
C GLN A 29 -7.14 -23.46 -5.13
N ARG A 30 -7.72 -23.22 -3.95
CA ARG A 30 -8.91 -22.37 -3.81
C ARG A 30 -8.50 -20.92 -4.08
N ARG A 31 -9.17 -20.28 -5.06
CA ARG A 31 -9.02 -18.84 -5.35
C ARG A 31 -9.22 -18.02 -4.07
N ALA A 32 -8.59 -16.85 -4.01
CA ALA A 32 -8.86 -15.90 -2.93
C ALA A 32 -10.35 -15.58 -2.90
N LEU A 33 -10.99 -15.91 -1.77
CA LEU A 33 -12.44 -15.79 -1.61
C LEU A 33 -12.87 -14.33 -1.44
N GLN A 34 -11.98 -13.49 -0.93
CA GLN A 34 -12.23 -12.07 -0.71
C GLN A 34 -10.93 -11.28 -0.90
N THR A 35 -11.00 -10.17 -1.62
CA THR A 35 -9.88 -9.24 -1.86
C THR A 35 -10.33 -7.81 -1.60
N SER A 36 -9.40 -6.90 -1.31
CA SER A 36 -9.67 -5.48 -1.19
C SER A 36 -10.38 -4.93 -2.43
N ALA A 37 -11.25 -3.94 -2.21
CA ALA A 37 -11.86 -3.18 -3.30
C ALA A 37 -10.79 -2.62 -4.25
N LYS A 38 -11.05 -2.70 -5.56
CA LYS A 38 -10.18 -2.10 -6.56
C LYS A 38 -10.19 -0.57 -6.40
N PRO A 39 -9.06 0.12 -6.59
CA PRO A 39 -9.08 1.58 -6.60
C PRO A 39 -9.91 2.12 -7.75
N LYS A 40 -10.45 3.31 -7.54
CA LYS A 40 -11.09 4.11 -8.60
C LYS A 40 -9.99 4.75 -9.44
N PHE A 41 -10.02 4.56 -10.75
CA PHE A 41 -9.08 5.20 -11.67
C PHE A 41 -9.81 6.23 -12.52
N ASN A 42 -9.43 7.50 -12.40
CA ASN A 42 -10.05 8.61 -13.14
C ASN A 42 -9.32 8.97 -14.44
N GLY A 43 -8.43 8.11 -14.94
CA GLY A 43 -7.57 8.42 -16.07
C GLY A 43 -6.26 9.12 -15.70
N CYS A 44 -6.08 9.50 -14.42
CA CYS A 44 -4.91 10.23 -13.91
C CYS A 44 -4.28 9.54 -12.68
N THR A 45 -5.10 9.28 -11.67
CA THR A 45 -4.70 8.73 -10.38
C THR A 45 -5.56 7.54 -9.99
N TYR A 46 -5.00 6.70 -9.13
CA TYR A 46 -5.67 5.58 -8.47
C TYR A 46 -6.07 6.03 -7.07
N THR A 47 -7.37 6.26 -6.85
CA THR A 47 -7.92 6.62 -5.54
C THR A 47 -8.30 5.36 -4.76
N ILE A 48 -7.82 5.28 -3.52
CA ILE A 48 -8.20 4.28 -2.54
C ILE A 48 -8.96 5.00 -1.42
N ASP A 49 -10.19 4.56 -1.19
CA ASP A 49 -11.07 5.12 -0.16
C ASP A 49 -10.38 5.06 1.21
N GLY A 50 -10.40 6.18 1.95
CA GLY A 50 -9.73 6.33 3.25
C GLY A 50 -8.21 6.50 3.22
N LEU A 51 -7.56 6.39 2.06
CA LEU A 51 -6.09 6.47 1.93
C LEU A 51 -5.60 7.62 1.06
N GLY A 52 -6.39 8.00 0.04
CA GLY A 52 -6.05 9.06 -0.91
C GLY A 52 -5.70 8.52 -2.29
N SER A 53 -4.99 9.33 -3.09
CA SER A 53 -4.65 9.02 -4.48
C SER A 53 -3.18 8.73 -4.72
N PHE A 54 -2.95 7.81 -5.65
CA PHE A 54 -1.63 7.39 -6.09
C PHE A 54 -1.46 7.59 -7.59
N THR A 55 -0.26 7.98 -7.99
CA THR A 55 0.07 8.29 -9.38
C THR A 55 0.61 7.09 -10.16
N GLN A 56 1.06 6.05 -9.46
CA GLN A 56 1.62 4.85 -10.04
C GLN A 56 0.82 3.62 -9.62
N ALA A 57 0.77 2.64 -10.52
CA ALA A 57 0.26 1.31 -10.23
C ALA A 57 1.23 0.23 -10.75
N LEU A 58 1.35 -0.82 -9.96
CA LEU A 58 2.01 -2.07 -10.31
C LEU A 58 0.98 -3.19 -10.20
N ASN A 59 0.50 -3.70 -11.33
CA ASN A 59 -0.51 -4.76 -11.37
C ASN A 59 0.10 -5.99 -12.04
N ILE A 60 0.48 -6.97 -11.23
CA ILE A 60 1.10 -8.22 -11.66
C ILE A 60 0.15 -9.37 -11.37
N ASP A 61 -0.14 -10.15 -12.41
CA ASP A 61 -0.94 -11.37 -12.33
C ASP A 61 -0.08 -12.53 -12.85
N PHE A 62 0.51 -13.30 -11.93
CA PHE A 62 1.43 -14.39 -12.30
C PHE A 62 0.69 -15.56 -12.99
N THR A 63 -0.63 -15.62 -12.93
CA THR A 63 -1.42 -16.59 -13.72
C THR A 63 -1.30 -16.36 -15.23
N LYS A 64 -0.87 -15.16 -15.63
CA LYS A 64 -0.70 -14.74 -17.03
C LYS A 64 0.77 -14.62 -17.45
N LEU A 65 1.71 -14.90 -16.55
CA LEU A 65 3.14 -14.72 -16.78
C LEU A 65 3.89 -16.04 -16.81
N LYS A 66 5.02 -16.05 -17.51
CA LYS A 66 5.96 -17.19 -17.57
C LYS A 66 7.33 -16.89 -16.97
N ALA A 67 7.55 -15.64 -16.56
CA ALA A 67 8.80 -15.15 -16.01
C ALA A 67 8.53 -13.94 -15.10
N VAL A 68 9.50 -13.59 -14.27
CA VAL A 68 9.45 -12.37 -13.43
C VAL A 68 9.37 -11.15 -14.36
N PRO A 69 8.35 -10.28 -14.21
CA PRO A 69 8.20 -9.10 -15.06
C PRO A 69 9.30 -8.08 -14.75
N LYS A 70 9.68 -7.24 -15.73
CA LYS A 70 10.76 -6.23 -15.60
C LYS A 70 10.53 -5.18 -14.51
N THR A 71 9.30 -5.04 -14.03
CA THR A 71 8.92 -4.17 -12.91
C THR A 71 9.35 -4.73 -11.54
N LEU A 72 9.78 -5.98 -11.50
CA LEU A 72 10.42 -6.63 -10.37
C LEU A 72 11.85 -7.05 -10.73
N THR A 73 12.68 -7.18 -9.70
CA THR A 73 14.02 -7.80 -9.80
C THR A 73 14.14 -8.91 -8.78
N VAL A 74 14.89 -9.96 -9.14
CA VAL A 74 15.27 -11.02 -8.20
C VAL A 74 16.54 -10.58 -7.48
N SER A 75 16.54 -10.60 -6.16
CA SER A 75 17.72 -10.29 -5.36
C SER A 75 18.78 -11.39 -5.48
N THR A 76 20.06 -11.01 -5.50
CA THR A 76 21.20 -11.94 -5.59
C THR A 76 22.28 -11.68 -4.55
N ASN A 77 22.02 -10.77 -3.62
CA ASN A 77 22.94 -10.37 -2.56
C ASN A 77 22.95 -11.39 -1.41
N THR A 78 24.05 -11.36 -0.67
CA THR A 78 24.23 -12.09 0.59
C THR A 78 24.01 -11.15 1.76
N ILE A 79 23.20 -11.58 2.72
CA ILE A 79 23.04 -10.93 4.01
C ILE A 79 23.91 -11.69 5.01
N ALA A 80 24.86 -11.00 5.63
CA ALA A 80 25.71 -11.59 6.64
C ALA A 80 24.89 -12.14 7.83
N ALA A 81 25.43 -13.15 8.50
CA ALA A 81 24.75 -13.85 9.59
C ALA A 81 24.40 -12.91 10.75
N GLY A 82 25.26 -11.94 11.03
CA GLY A 82 25.16 -11.12 12.23
C GLY A 82 25.23 -12.00 13.48
N THR A 83 24.17 -12.02 14.26
CA THR A 83 24.03 -12.89 15.46
C THR A 83 23.32 -14.22 15.17
N ALA A 84 22.83 -14.43 13.94
CA ALA A 84 22.21 -15.69 13.54
C ALA A 84 23.29 -16.76 13.23
N PRO A 85 22.94 -18.05 13.26
CA PRO A 85 23.88 -19.13 12.93
C PRO A 85 24.42 -19.09 11.50
N PHE A 86 23.62 -18.64 10.52
CA PHE A 86 24.00 -18.62 9.12
C PHE A 86 23.74 -17.26 8.48
N ALA A 87 24.59 -16.90 7.53
CA ALA A 87 24.28 -15.91 6.52
C ALA A 87 23.20 -16.47 5.57
N ARG A 88 22.51 -15.57 4.86
CA ARG A 88 21.53 -15.95 3.83
C ARG A 88 21.90 -15.32 2.50
N GLN A 89 21.81 -16.09 1.43
CA GLN A 89 22.09 -15.62 0.08
C GLN A 89 20.85 -15.79 -0.79
N PHE A 90 20.40 -14.71 -1.42
CA PHE A 90 19.30 -14.79 -2.37
C PHE A 90 19.80 -15.31 -3.72
N MET A 91 19.04 -16.24 -4.31
CA MET A 91 19.44 -16.94 -5.54
C MET A 91 18.39 -16.80 -6.62
N THR A 92 18.79 -16.43 -7.84
CA THR A 92 17.87 -16.38 -8.99
C THR A 92 17.17 -17.71 -9.24
N LYS A 93 17.91 -18.83 -9.12
CA LYS A 93 17.37 -20.19 -9.29
C LYS A 93 16.30 -20.58 -8.26
N ASN A 94 16.20 -19.85 -7.16
CA ASN A 94 15.23 -20.10 -6.10
C ASN A 94 13.91 -19.31 -6.31
N VAL A 95 13.81 -18.55 -7.41
CA VAL A 95 12.60 -17.84 -7.84
C VAL A 95 12.16 -18.40 -9.18
N ALA A 96 10.94 -18.91 -9.25
CA ALA A 96 10.34 -19.41 -10.50
C ALA A 96 8.96 -18.80 -10.71
N VAL A 97 8.60 -18.50 -11.96
CA VAL A 97 7.20 -18.21 -12.32
C VAL A 97 6.65 -19.45 -13.02
N THR A 98 5.82 -20.19 -12.31
CA THR A 98 5.30 -21.48 -12.73
C THR A 98 3.95 -21.74 -12.10
N ASN A 99 3.11 -22.55 -12.76
CA ASN A 99 1.79 -22.95 -12.28
C ASN A 99 0.93 -21.75 -11.81
N GLY A 100 1.05 -20.63 -12.53
CA GLY A 100 0.30 -19.41 -12.27
C GLY A 100 0.68 -18.63 -11.01
N CYS A 101 1.89 -18.83 -10.48
CA CYS A 101 2.42 -18.08 -9.34
C CYS A 101 3.91 -17.78 -9.49
N ALA A 102 4.41 -16.78 -8.75
CA ALA A 102 5.81 -16.71 -8.38
C ALA A 102 6.06 -17.59 -7.15
N ALA A 103 6.90 -18.62 -7.31
CA ALA A 103 7.33 -19.52 -6.27
C ALA A 103 8.71 -19.08 -5.75
N LEU A 104 8.77 -18.74 -4.47
CA LEU A 104 10.00 -18.34 -3.77
C LEU A 104 10.39 -19.47 -2.83
N THR A 105 11.46 -20.19 -3.16
CA THR A 105 11.82 -21.45 -2.50
C THR A 105 13.10 -21.33 -1.68
N VAL A 106 13.07 -21.83 -0.45
CA VAL A 106 14.26 -22.17 0.33
C VAL A 106 14.42 -23.69 0.24
N PRO A 107 15.46 -24.21 -0.44
CA PRO A 107 15.71 -25.64 -0.52
C PRO A 107 15.84 -26.29 0.86
N GLY A 108 15.32 -27.50 1.00
CA GLY A 108 15.40 -28.30 2.23
C GLY A 108 16.79 -28.85 2.51
N GLY A 109 17.03 -29.22 3.77
CA GLY A 109 18.23 -29.98 4.19
C GLY A 109 19.54 -29.18 4.12
N GLN A 110 19.46 -27.86 3.99
CA GLN A 110 20.64 -27.00 3.94
C GLN A 110 21.32 -26.94 5.32
N VAL A 111 22.60 -27.32 5.35
CA VAL A 111 23.45 -27.27 6.55
C VAL A 111 24.69 -26.40 6.37
N ALA A 112 24.93 -25.93 5.14
CA ALA A 112 26.11 -25.13 4.78
C ALA A 112 25.78 -23.63 4.71
N ASP A 113 26.67 -22.82 5.27
CA ASP A 113 26.62 -21.36 5.15
C ASP A 113 27.04 -20.89 3.75
N PRO A 114 26.38 -19.88 3.13
CA PRO A 114 25.11 -19.28 3.50
C PRO A 114 23.90 -20.07 3.01
N ILE A 115 22.80 -20.00 3.76
CA ILE A 115 21.51 -20.59 3.42
C ILE A 115 20.94 -19.91 2.17
N LYS A 116 20.70 -20.70 1.13
CA LYS A 116 20.15 -20.24 -0.15
C LYS A 116 18.67 -19.95 0.00
N SER A 117 18.30 -18.70 -0.22
CA SER A 117 16.98 -18.13 -0.01
C SER A 117 16.45 -17.48 -1.30
N ALA A 118 15.24 -16.93 -1.26
CA ALA A 118 14.58 -16.31 -2.41
C ALA A 118 14.03 -14.92 -2.04
N GLU A 119 14.21 -13.93 -2.92
CA GLU A 119 13.62 -12.59 -2.75
C GLU A 119 13.34 -11.94 -4.10
N LEU A 120 12.16 -11.34 -4.20
CA LEU A 120 11.74 -10.41 -5.23
C LEU A 120 11.66 -9.02 -4.64
N GLN A 121 11.94 -7.99 -5.42
CA GLN A 121 11.78 -6.60 -5.02
C GLN A 121 11.28 -5.76 -6.18
N THR A 122 10.59 -4.65 -5.88
CA THR A 122 10.26 -3.66 -6.90
C THR A 122 11.53 -3.10 -7.54
N THR A 123 11.49 -2.87 -8.85
CA THR A 123 12.56 -2.15 -9.57
C THR A 123 12.63 -0.69 -9.12
N ALA A 124 11.48 -0.08 -8.81
CA ALA A 124 11.44 1.24 -8.18
C ALA A 124 12.00 1.19 -6.74
N LYS A 125 12.90 2.12 -6.42
CA LYS A 125 13.64 2.22 -5.15
C LYS A 125 13.37 3.50 -4.35
N ASP A 126 12.49 4.33 -4.87
CA ASP A 126 12.16 5.67 -4.41
C ASP A 126 10.66 5.79 -4.10
N ILE A 127 10.03 4.67 -3.71
CA ILE A 127 8.62 4.60 -3.35
C ILE A 127 8.43 5.26 -2.00
N LEU A 128 7.50 6.22 -1.91
CA LEU A 128 7.11 6.88 -0.67
C LEU A 128 5.59 6.87 -0.56
N TYR A 129 5.10 6.15 0.45
CA TYR A 129 3.69 5.86 0.70
C TYR A 129 3.01 5.05 -0.41
N GLY A 130 2.02 4.25 -0.02
CA GLY A 130 1.35 3.35 -0.94
C GLY A 130 0.35 2.42 -0.27
N SER A 131 -0.36 1.68 -1.12
CA SER A 131 -1.15 0.50 -0.77
C SER A 131 -0.60 -0.66 -1.58
N VAL A 132 -0.05 -1.67 -0.91
CA VAL A 132 0.53 -2.85 -1.56
C VAL A 132 -0.18 -4.10 -1.10
N ARG A 133 -0.69 -4.86 -2.06
CA ARG A 133 -1.52 -6.03 -1.86
C ARG A 133 -0.86 -7.20 -2.57
N THR A 134 -0.75 -8.32 -1.88
CA THR A 134 -0.26 -9.57 -2.44
C THR A 134 -1.27 -10.67 -2.18
N VAL A 135 -1.61 -11.43 -3.21
CA VAL A 135 -2.38 -12.67 -3.04
C VAL A 135 -1.38 -13.80 -2.97
N ALA A 136 -1.28 -14.43 -1.80
CA ALA A 136 -0.24 -15.41 -1.52
C ALA A 136 -0.79 -16.63 -0.76
N MET A 137 -0.02 -17.71 -0.81
CA MET A 137 -0.25 -18.95 -0.07
C MET A 137 1.04 -19.31 0.65
N ALA A 138 0.95 -19.48 1.97
CA ALA A 138 2.07 -19.86 2.81
C ALA A 138 2.46 -21.33 2.56
N SER A 139 3.70 -21.66 2.88
CA SER A 139 4.23 -23.03 2.92
C SER A 139 3.73 -23.73 4.19
N SER A 140 3.37 -25.01 4.07
CA SER A 140 3.14 -25.90 5.21
C SER A 140 4.43 -26.56 5.73
N VAL A 141 5.54 -26.46 5.00
CA VAL A 141 6.86 -26.91 5.45
C VAL A 141 7.43 -25.85 6.37
N GLN A 142 7.92 -26.22 7.55
CA GLN A 142 8.46 -25.31 8.56
C GLN A 142 9.90 -24.89 8.26
N GLY A 143 10.42 -23.88 8.97
CA GLY A 143 11.84 -23.52 8.98
C GLY A 143 12.22 -22.29 8.15
N THR A 144 11.26 -21.46 7.75
CA THR A 144 11.50 -20.17 7.10
C THR A 144 10.57 -19.07 7.59
N THR A 145 10.98 -17.83 7.31
CA THR A 145 10.14 -16.64 7.37
C THR A 145 9.72 -16.22 5.96
N HIS A 146 8.43 -15.96 5.74
CA HIS A 146 7.94 -15.28 4.53
C HIS A 146 7.70 -13.81 4.85
N GLY A 147 8.32 -12.90 4.12
CA GLY A 147 8.17 -11.46 4.32
C GLY A 147 7.49 -10.78 3.13
N PHE A 148 6.50 -9.93 3.41
CA PHE A 148 5.92 -8.96 2.48
C PHE A 148 6.13 -7.56 3.06
N SER A 149 7.24 -6.93 2.69
CA SER A 149 7.80 -5.81 3.45
C SER A 149 8.02 -4.57 2.59
N PHE A 150 7.92 -3.41 3.23
CA PHE A 150 8.55 -2.18 2.77
C PHE A 150 9.93 -2.04 3.43
N TYR A 151 10.94 -1.66 2.65
CA TYR A 151 12.29 -1.43 3.16
C TYR A 151 12.95 -0.21 2.51
N SER A 152 13.50 0.67 3.34
CA SER A 152 14.47 1.70 2.94
C SER A 152 15.85 1.39 3.53
N ASN A 153 15.93 1.21 4.85
CA ASN A 153 17.14 0.87 5.59
C ASN A 153 16.77 0.22 6.95
N ASP A 154 17.78 -0.19 7.72
CA ASP A 154 17.65 -0.86 9.04
C ASP A 154 16.82 -0.07 10.09
N THR A 155 16.49 1.19 9.85
CA THR A 155 15.64 1.98 10.75
C THR A 155 14.35 2.47 10.11
N GLN A 156 14.04 2.00 8.89
CA GLN A 156 12.94 2.47 8.04
C GLN A 156 12.36 1.28 7.28
N GLU A 157 11.58 0.47 7.98
CA GLU A 157 10.99 -0.76 7.47
C GLU A 157 9.62 -1.04 8.10
N ALA A 158 8.74 -1.65 7.33
CA ALA A 158 7.48 -2.18 7.80
C ALA A 158 7.25 -3.57 7.20
N ASP A 159 6.79 -4.52 8.03
CA ASP A 159 6.73 -5.93 7.70
C ASP A 159 5.34 -6.51 7.87
N ILE A 160 4.99 -7.40 6.94
CA ILE A 160 4.08 -8.51 7.18
C ILE A 160 4.93 -9.78 7.11
N ALA A 161 5.01 -10.54 8.21
CA ALA A 161 5.86 -11.73 8.28
C ALA A 161 5.10 -12.97 8.77
N PHE A 162 5.19 -14.05 8.00
CA PHE A 162 4.78 -15.39 8.41
C PHE A 162 5.98 -16.17 8.94
N LEU A 163 5.78 -16.86 10.06
CA LEU A 163 6.63 -17.97 10.44
C LEU A 163 5.99 -19.25 9.94
N THR A 164 6.75 -20.04 9.17
CA THR A 164 6.22 -21.33 8.71
C THR A 164 6.14 -22.38 9.81
N ASP A 165 6.81 -22.15 10.93
CA ASP A 165 6.66 -22.96 12.15
C ASP A 165 5.35 -22.66 12.90
N ASP A 166 4.86 -21.42 12.82
CA ASP A 166 3.58 -21.00 13.39
C ASP A 166 2.78 -20.19 12.36
N THR A 167 2.11 -20.92 11.47
CA THR A 167 1.30 -20.30 10.42
C THR A 167 -0.04 -19.77 10.92
N ALA A 168 -0.38 -19.93 12.21
CA ALA A 168 -1.60 -19.41 12.81
C ALA A 168 -1.51 -17.91 13.15
N LEU A 169 -0.29 -17.35 13.15
CA LEU A 169 -0.03 -15.96 13.45
C LEU A 169 0.66 -15.25 12.28
N LEU A 170 0.27 -13.99 12.09
CA LEU A 170 0.93 -13.03 11.23
C LEU A 170 1.59 -11.99 12.11
N HIS A 171 2.89 -11.74 11.90
CA HIS A 171 3.62 -10.70 12.61
C HIS A 171 3.62 -9.43 11.78
N LEU A 172 3.18 -8.33 12.39
CA LEU A 172 3.05 -7.01 11.79
C LEU A 172 4.00 -6.07 12.53
N THR A 173 4.96 -5.50 11.83
CA THR A 173 6.02 -4.72 12.47
C THR A 173 6.24 -3.40 11.75
N ASN A 174 6.49 -2.33 12.52
CA ASN A 174 7.27 -1.18 12.08
C ASN A 174 8.61 -1.23 12.82
N GLU A 175 9.71 -1.26 12.06
CA GLU A 175 11.06 -1.34 12.62
C GLU A 175 11.43 -0.08 13.39
N GLN A 176 12.40 -0.21 14.28
CA GLN A 176 12.92 0.87 15.12
C GLN A 176 13.36 2.09 14.29
N THR A 177 13.05 3.31 14.72
CA THR A 177 13.44 4.53 13.97
C THR A 177 14.89 4.96 14.22
N GLY A 178 15.58 4.30 15.15
CA GLY A 178 17.01 4.48 15.42
C GLY A 178 17.63 3.18 15.92
N TYR A 179 18.91 2.94 15.63
CA TYR A 179 19.61 1.72 16.01
C TYR A 179 19.55 1.48 17.53
N GLY A 180 19.16 0.26 17.91
CA GLY A 180 19.08 -0.16 19.32
C GLY A 180 17.80 0.29 20.03
N GLN A 181 16.87 0.94 19.33
CA GLN A 181 15.57 1.31 19.87
C GLN A 181 14.58 0.13 19.74
N PRO A 182 13.53 0.09 20.58
CA PRO A 182 12.52 -0.96 20.46
C PRO A 182 11.77 -0.87 19.13
N VAL A 183 11.50 -2.05 18.56
CA VAL A 183 10.59 -2.22 17.42
C VAL A 183 9.14 -2.10 17.88
N THR A 184 8.22 -1.79 16.97
CA THR A 184 6.78 -1.86 17.25
C THR A 184 6.20 -3.05 16.51
N SER A 185 5.92 -4.15 17.20
CA SER A 185 5.46 -5.40 16.61
C SER A 185 4.22 -5.94 17.29
N TYR A 186 3.31 -6.50 16.50
CA TYR A 186 2.07 -7.13 16.92
C TYR A 186 1.84 -8.42 16.17
N SER A 187 1.07 -9.34 16.77
CA SER A 187 0.67 -10.58 16.10
C SER A 187 -0.85 -10.62 15.98
N VAL A 188 -1.34 -11.04 14.82
CA VAL A 188 -2.76 -11.24 14.56
C VAL A 188 -3.02 -12.65 14.04
N PRO A 189 -4.21 -13.22 14.28
CA PRO A 189 -4.57 -14.51 13.69
C PRO A 189 -4.57 -14.46 12.16
N THR A 190 -4.11 -15.53 11.54
CA THR A 190 -4.18 -15.75 10.09
C THR A 190 -5.40 -16.60 9.72
N PRO A 191 -5.78 -16.63 8.43
CA PRO A 191 -6.74 -17.62 7.95
C PRO A 191 -6.25 -19.04 8.24
N SER A 192 -7.12 -19.90 8.79
CA SER A 192 -6.77 -21.28 9.17
C SER A 192 -6.30 -22.15 7.99
N ASP A 193 -6.63 -21.76 6.77
CA ASP A 193 -6.25 -22.39 5.52
C ASP A 193 -5.20 -21.62 4.72
N ALA A 194 -4.44 -20.71 5.35
CA ALA A 194 -3.38 -19.92 4.72
C ALA A 194 -2.30 -20.74 3.99
N THR A 195 -2.13 -22.01 4.34
CA THR A 195 -1.20 -22.96 3.68
C THR A 195 -1.83 -23.77 2.54
N LYS A 196 -3.14 -23.63 2.32
CA LYS A 196 -3.95 -24.44 1.38
C LYS A 196 -4.78 -23.58 0.42
N ALA A 197 -5.01 -22.31 0.74
CA ALA A 197 -5.80 -21.37 -0.03
C ALA A 197 -5.04 -20.06 -0.27
N TRP A 198 -5.44 -19.36 -1.33
CA TRP A 198 -4.94 -18.03 -1.63
C TRP A 198 -5.63 -17.00 -0.73
N HIS A 199 -4.86 -16.12 -0.09
CA HIS A 199 -5.39 -15.01 0.71
C HIS A 199 -4.72 -13.70 0.31
N GLU A 200 -5.45 -12.60 0.44
CA GLU A 200 -4.87 -11.26 0.25
C GLU A 200 -4.23 -10.77 1.55
N TYR A 201 -2.98 -10.32 1.46
CA TYR A 201 -2.29 -9.57 2.50
C TYR A 201 -1.99 -8.18 1.97
N ARG A 202 -2.41 -7.14 2.69
CA ARG A 202 -2.26 -5.76 2.27
C ARG A 202 -1.64 -4.90 3.36
N MET A 203 -0.69 -4.07 2.95
CA MET A 203 -0.11 -3.02 3.75
C MET A 203 -0.41 -1.67 3.09
N ASP A 204 -1.11 -0.82 3.83
CA ASP A 204 -1.23 0.60 3.51
C ASP A 204 -0.24 1.37 4.36
N TRP A 205 0.54 2.24 3.72
CA TRP A 205 1.53 3.09 4.35
C TRP A 205 1.32 4.53 3.91
N VAL A 206 1.02 5.39 4.88
CA VAL A 206 0.79 6.84 4.71
C VAL A 206 1.44 7.59 5.88
N PRO A 207 1.58 8.93 5.82
CA PRO A 207 2.14 9.68 6.94
C PRO A 207 1.48 9.31 8.27
N GLY A 208 2.29 8.92 9.26
CA GLY A 208 1.86 8.67 10.64
C GLY A 208 1.17 7.33 10.89
N LYS A 209 0.99 6.44 9.89
CA LYS A 209 0.50 5.08 10.14
C LYS A 209 0.82 4.06 9.06
N THR A 210 0.94 2.80 9.48
CA THR A 210 0.79 1.60 8.66
C THR A 210 -0.50 0.88 9.05
N MET A 211 -1.26 0.40 8.07
CA MET A 211 -2.52 -0.33 8.27
C MET A 211 -2.44 -1.65 7.52
N PHE A 212 -2.84 -2.72 8.18
CA PHE A 212 -2.65 -4.08 7.71
C PHE A 212 -4.01 -4.76 7.53
N TYR A 213 -4.16 -5.46 6.41
CA TYR A 213 -5.42 -6.10 6.05
C TYR A 213 -5.18 -7.55 5.64
N ILE A 214 -6.15 -8.39 5.97
CA ILE A 214 -6.26 -9.76 5.47
C ILE A 214 -7.61 -9.88 4.77
N ASP A 215 -7.61 -10.36 3.54
CA ASP A 215 -8.82 -10.56 2.73
C ASP A 215 -9.71 -9.30 2.68
N GLY A 216 -9.08 -8.14 2.50
CA GLY A 216 -9.73 -6.83 2.46
C GLY A 216 -10.24 -6.27 3.79
N LYS A 217 -10.07 -6.98 4.92
CA LYS A 217 -10.48 -6.52 6.26
C LYS A 217 -9.30 -5.96 7.04
N LEU A 218 -9.46 -4.77 7.63
CA LEU A 218 -8.44 -4.18 8.50
C LEU A 218 -8.27 -5.08 9.74
N VAL A 219 -7.06 -5.59 9.96
CA VAL A 219 -6.74 -6.43 11.12
C VAL A 219 -5.92 -5.68 12.16
N TYR A 220 -5.14 -4.69 11.74
CA TYR A 220 -4.34 -3.88 12.67
C TYR A 220 -3.90 -2.54 12.08
N GLN A 221 -3.58 -1.57 12.95
CA GLN A 221 -2.96 -0.29 12.59
C GLN A 221 -1.81 0.00 13.57
N ILE A 222 -0.65 0.42 13.05
CA ILE A 222 0.49 0.86 13.83
C ILE A 222 0.77 2.34 13.53
N SER A 223 0.81 3.18 14.57
CA SER A 223 1.13 4.61 14.45
C SER A 223 2.49 4.98 15.05
N GLN A 224 3.15 4.03 15.71
CA GLN A 224 4.51 4.17 16.22
C GLN A 224 5.51 3.67 15.19
N ASN A 225 6.73 4.22 15.23
CA ASN A 225 7.85 3.82 14.38
C ASN A 225 7.56 3.81 12.87
N VAL A 226 6.57 4.58 12.41
CA VAL A 226 6.13 4.56 11.01
C VAL A 226 7.28 5.05 10.11
N PRO A 227 7.67 4.28 9.08
CA PRO A 227 8.69 4.73 8.14
C PRO A 227 8.29 6.04 7.44
N SER A 228 9.27 6.85 7.12
CA SER A 228 9.11 8.15 6.43
C SER A 228 10.12 8.36 5.30
N THR A 229 11.08 7.46 5.15
CA THR A 229 12.10 7.51 4.10
C THR A 229 11.65 6.71 2.87
N PRO A 230 11.85 7.19 1.63
CA PRO A 230 11.53 6.44 0.42
C PRO A 230 12.35 5.15 0.31
N GLY A 231 11.75 4.11 -0.27
CA GLY A 231 12.40 2.81 -0.42
C GLY A 231 11.74 1.93 -1.47
N PHE A 232 11.68 0.63 -1.20
CA PHE A 232 11.11 -0.36 -2.10
C PHE A 232 10.31 -1.40 -1.35
N TYR A 233 9.43 -2.10 -2.08
CA TYR A 233 8.75 -3.28 -1.55
C TYR A 233 9.52 -4.53 -1.95
N LEU A 234 9.54 -5.51 -1.05
CA LEU A 234 10.15 -6.81 -1.25
C LEU A 234 9.24 -7.94 -0.77
N TRP A 235 9.39 -9.08 -1.42
CA TRP A 235 8.75 -10.34 -1.08
C TRP A 235 9.86 -11.37 -0.95
N ASN A 236 10.01 -11.99 0.22
CA ASN A 236 11.08 -12.96 0.43
C ASN A 236 10.60 -14.22 1.14
N ASN A 237 11.37 -15.27 0.95
CA ASN A 237 11.33 -16.50 1.73
C ASN A 237 12.76 -16.83 2.11
N TRP A 238 13.05 -16.82 3.41
CA TRP A 238 14.41 -16.95 3.88
C TRP A 238 14.50 -17.72 5.18
N SER A 239 15.70 -18.25 5.42
CA SER A 239 16.09 -18.82 6.69
C SER A 239 17.55 -18.50 6.97
N ASN A 240 17.90 -18.41 8.24
CA ASN A 240 19.26 -18.13 8.70
C ASN A 240 19.61 -18.89 9.98
N GLY A 241 18.78 -19.88 10.37
CA GLY A 241 18.96 -20.66 11.59
C GLY A 241 18.58 -19.95 12.88
N ASN A 242 18.05 -18.73 12.85
CA ASN A 242 17.66 -18.07 14.09
C ASN A 242 16.51 -18.81 14.80
N ALA A 243 16.42 -18.62 16.13
CA ALA A 243 15.42 -19.29 16.96
C ALA A 243 13.97 -18.90 16.62
N TRP A 244 13.78 -17.77 15.92
CA TRP A 244 12.46 -17.26 15.55
C TRP A 244 11.91 -17.94 14.29
N ALA A 245 12.72 -18.06 13.22
CA ALA A 245 12.34 -18.74 11.99
C ALA A 245 12.37 -20.27 12.12
N LYS A 246 13.06 -20.80 13.15
CA LYS A 246 13.23 -22.23 13.46
C LYS A 246 13.64 -23.09 12.26
N GLY A 247 14.54 -22.55 11.43
CA GLY A 247 15.10 -23.25 10.28
C GLY A 247 16.58 -23.60 10.43
N PRO A 248 17.28 -23.98 9.34
CA PRO A 248 16.78 -24.13 7.96
C PRO A 248 15.70 -25.21 7.80
N PRO A 249 14.87 -25.14 6.74
CA PRO A 249 13.80 -26.10 6.56
C PRO A 249 14.35 -27.50 6.21
N GLN A 250 13.71 -28.57 6.71
CA GLN A 250 14.12 -29.94 6.39
C GLN A 250 13.73 -30.36 4.96
N GLY A 251 12.57 -29.91 4.48
CA GLY A 251 12.13 -30.07 3.09
C GLY A 251 12.09 -28.73 2.36
N ASP A 252 11.87 -28.77 1.05
CA ASP A 252 11.70 -27.53 0.27
C ASP A 252 10.52 -26.72 0.80
N ASN A 253 10.81 -25.49 1.20
CA ASN A 253 9.82 -24.56 1.71
C ASN A 253 9.56 -23.49 0.65
N THR A 254 8.32 -23.40 0.17
CA THR A 254 7.94 -22.51 -0.92
C THR A 254 6.73 -21.66 -0.54
N VAL A 255 6.92 -20.35 -0.44
CA VAL A 255 5.80 -19.41 -0.50
C VAL A 255 5.43 -19.16 -1.96
N LYS A 256 4.12 -19.12 -2.22
CA LYS A 256 3.59 -18.87 -3.57
C LYS A 256 2.88 -17.53 -3.59
N ILE A 257 3.10 -16.75 -4.65
CA ILE A 257 2.48 -15.44 -4.86
C ILE A 257 1.73 -15.47 -6.18
N GLN A 258 0.40 -15.36 -6.16
CA GLN A 258 -0.45 -15.37 -7.35
C GLN A 258 -0.50 -13.99 -8.02
N SER A 259 -0.58 -12.92 -7.25
CA SER A 259 -0.63 -11.57 -7.78
C SER A 259 -0.06 -10.54 -6.82
N ILE A 260 0.40 -9.42 -7.39
CA ILE A 260 0.81 -8.22 -6.66
C ILE A 260 0.05 -7.04 -7.27
N ASN A 261 -0.72 -6.32 -6.46
CA ASN A 261 -1.37 -5.08 -6.84
C ASN A 261 -0.90 -3.98 -5.89
N ALA A 262 -0.15 -3.02 -6.43
CA ALA A 262 0.48 -1.96 -5.67
C ALA A 262 0.09 -0.60 -6.28
N TYR A 263 -0.25 0.36 -5.44
CA TYR A 263 -0.57 1.73 -5.81
C TYR A 263 0.25 2.66 -4.93
N PHE A 264 1.13 3.47 -5.53
CA PHE A 264 2.13 4.20 -4.75
C PHE A 264 2.56 5.49 -5.44
N ASN A 265 3.27 6.34 -4.70
CA ASN A 265 3.95 7.50 -5.24
C ASN A 265 5.46 7.28 -5.22
N ARG A 266 6.17 7.95 -6.13
CA ARG A 266 7.63 7.87 -6.27
C ARG A 266 8.22 9.26 -6.13
N THR A 267 9.28 9.43 -5.35
CA THR A 267 9.87 10.75 -5.11
C THR A 267 10.62 11.30 -6.34
N SER A 268 11.08 10.44 -7.26
CA SER A 268 11.64 10.88 -8.54
C SER A 268 10.59 11.31 -9.57
N ILE A 269 9.31 11.10 -9.27
CA ILE A 269 8.21 11.40 -10.18
C ILE A 269 7.52 12.68 -9.68
N SER A 270 7.65 13.76 -10.46
CA SER A 270 6.90 14.97 -10.15
C SER A 270 5.39 14.67 -10.22
N PRO A 271 4.55 15.29 -9.36
CA PRO A 271 3.09 15.16 -9.45
C PRO A 271 2.53 15.49 -10.84
N ASN A 272 3.32 16.21 -11.65
CA ASN A 272 2.97 16.69 -12.98
C ASN A 272 3.35 15.70 -14.10
N MET A 273 3.99 14.57 -13.82
CA MET A 273 4.33 13.58 -14.86
C MET A 273 3.10 12.98 -15.54
N ASN A 274 1.99 12.85 -14.82
CA ASN A 274 0.73 12.38 -15.41
C ASN A 274 -0.10 13.54 -16.00
N LEU A 275 0.37 14.79 -15.96
CA LEU A 275 -0.42 15.99 -16.26
C LEU A 275 -1.10 15.93 -17.63
N ALA A 276 -0.44 15.41 -18.67
CA ALA A 276 -1.06 15.24 -19.99
C ALA A 276 -2.24 14.25 -19.96
N SER A 277 -2.07 13.12 -19.29
CA SER A 277 -3.14 12.13 -19.07
C SER A 277 -4.27 12.72 -18.23
N CYS A 278 -3.94 13.45 -17.17
CA CYS A 278 -4.91 14.12 -16.29
C CYS A 278 -5.73 15.17 -17.05
N LYS A 279 -5.08 16.03 -17.84
CA LYS A 279 -5.74 16.98 -18.73
C LYS A 279 -6.65 16.28 -19.72
N THR A 280 -6.19 15.20 -20.35
CA THR A 280 -6.96 14.43 -21.33
C THR A 280 -8.23 13.85 -20.70
N ALA A 281 -8.10 13.23 -19.51
CA ALA A 281 -9.22 12.68 -18.78
C ALA A 281 -10.24 13.76 -18.39
N ALA A 282 -9.77 14.93 -17.92
CA ALA A 282 -10.61 16.04 -17.53
C ALA A 282 -11.35 16.70 -18.72
N THR A 283 -10.70 16.79 -19.88
CA THR A 283 -11.21 17.54 -21.04
C THR A 283 -12.45 16.87 -21.66
N GLN A 284 -12.58 15.55 -21.59
CA GLN A 284 -13.67 14.79 -22.24
C GLN A 284 -14.84 14.46 -21.32
N GLN A 285 -14.62 14.33 -19.99
CA GLN A 285 -15.66 13.84 -19.07
C GLN A 285 -16.33 14.91 -18.20
N GLN A 286 -15.75 16.12 -18.07
CA GLN A 286 -16.00 16.93 -16.86
C GLN A 286 -16.44 18.38 -17.12
N LYS A 287 -16.66 18.76 -18.40
CA LYS A 287 -17.15 20.09 -18.78
C LYS A 287 -18.62 20.27 -18.34
N GLY A 288 -18.90 21.31 -17.56
CA GLY A 288 -20.25 21.60 -17.09
C GLY A 288 -20.70 20.75 -15.89
N SER A 289 -19.79 19.97 -15.30
CA SER A 289 -20.13 19.02 -14.24
C SER A 289 -20.31 19.68 -12.87
N SER A 290 -21.17 19.05 -12.05
CA SER A 290 -21.42 19.39 -10.64
C SER A 290 -20.34 18.88 -9.71
N CYS A 291 -20.29 19.38 -8.47
CA CYS A 291 -19.33 18.89 -7.48
C CYS A 291 -19.42 17.38 -7.29
N GLN A 292 -20.62 16.83 -7.12
CA GLN A 292 -20.85 15.41 -6.85
C GLN A 292 -20.34 14.54 -8.02
N THR A 293 -20.55 15.00 -9.25
CA THR A 293 -20.06 14.30 -10.45
C THR A 293 -18.54 14.27 -10.50
N LEU A 294 -17.89 15.42 -10.26
CA LEU A 294 -16.42 15.52 -10.24
C LEU A 294 -15.82 14.70 -9.09
N ALA A 295 -16.38 14.81 -7.88
CA ALA A 295 -15.91 14.14 -6.67
C ALA A 295 -16.01 12.61 -6.76
N ALA A 296 -17.01 12.09 -7.48
CA ALA A 296 -17.16 10.66 -7.73
C ALA A 296 -15.99 10.05 -8.53
N THR A 297 -15.22 10.87 -9.26
CA THR A 297 -14.07 10.41 -10.04
C THR A 297 -12.87 10.07 -9.15
N GLY A 298 -12.74 10.70 -7.98
CA GLY A 298 -11.63 10.49 -7.06
C GLY A 298 -11.05 11.81 -6.55
N SER A 299 -10.20 11.73 -5.51
CA SER A 299 -9.62 12.89 -4.85
C SER A 299 -8.09 12.77 -4.75
N PRO A 300 -7.30 13.75 -5.23
CA PRO A 300 -7.77 15.01 -5.80
C PRO A 300 -8.33 14.83 -7.22
N TYR A 301 -9.28 15.69 -7.57
CA TYR A 301 -9.75 15.89 -8.93
C TYR A 301 -8.74 16.75 -9.70
N TYR A 302 -8.51 16.46 -10.99
CA TYR A 302 -7.71 17.29 -11.88
C TYR A 302 -8.59 17.90 -12.96
N ASP A 303 -8.51 19.21 -13.15
CA ASP A 303 -9.24 19.87 -14.23
C ASP A 303 -8.53 19.83 -15.59
N SER A 304 -9.13 20.44 -16.61
CA SER A 304 -8.58 20.50 -17.96
C SER A 304 -7.32 21.37 -18.08
N ASN A 305 -7.04 22.23 -17.10
CA ASN A 305 -5.76 22.95 -16.97
C ASN A 305 -4.72 22.11 -16.24
N GLY A 306 -5.12 20.95 -15.70
CA GLY A 306 -4.31 20.01 -14.96
C GLY A 306 -4.03 20.46 -13.52
N VAL A 307 -4.84 21.38 -13.00
CA VAL A 307 -4.77 21.82 -11.60
C VAL A 307 -5.52 20.82 -10.73
N ALA A 308 -4.88 20.42 -9.63
CA ALA A 308 -5.44 19.46 -8.69
C ALA A 308 -6.28 20.18 -7.62
N TYR A 309 -7.49 19.69 -7.38
CA TYR A 309 -8.41 20.18 -6.36
C TYR A 309 -8.89 19.02 -5.48
N ASN A 310 -8.83 19.21 -4.17
CA ASN A 310 -9.67 18.47 -3.25
C ASN A 310 -11.09 19.05 -3.37
N LEU A 311 -12.09 18.17 -3.43
CA LEU A 311 -13.49 18.53 -3.56
C LEU A 311 -14.25 18.06 -2.33
N LEU A 312 -15.11 18.92 -1.80
CA LEU A 312 -16.06 18.53 -0.77
C LEU A 312 -17.40 19.22 -1.05
N CYS A 313 -18.36 18.42 -1.48
CA CYS A 313 -19.69 18.87 -1.86
C CYS A 313 -20.57 19.03 -0.63
N ASP A 314 -21.58 19.90 -0.70
CA ASP A 314 -22.54 20.12 0.40
C ASP A 314 -21.84 20.51 1.72
N ASN A 315 -20.76 21.28 1.63
CA ASN A 315 -19.92 21.70 2.74
C ASN A 315 -19.40 23.13 2.55
N GLN A 316 -19.10 23.79 3.66
CA GLN A 316 -18.47 25.10 3.70
C GLN A 316 -17.23 25.09 4.58
N VAL A 317 -16.21 25.86 4.18
CA VAL A 317 -15.08 26.20 5.03
C VAL A 317 -15.19 27.65 5.47
N GLN A 318 -15.18 27.86 6.79
CA GLN A 318 -15.16 29.20 7.40
C GLN A 318 -13.74 29.74 7.42
N GLY A 319 -13.60 31.06 7.25
CA GLY A 319 -12.32 31.74 7.13
C GLY A 319 -11.83 31.87 5.67
N GLY A 320 -10.55 32.23 5.54
CA GLY A 320 -9.93 32.56 4.26
C GLY A 320 -10.31 33.95 3.74
N THR A 321 -9.56 34.44 2.75
CA THR A 321 -9.81 35.73 2.11
C THR A 321 -10.64 35.53 0.85
N ASN A 322 -11.75 36.25 0.71
CA ASN A 322 -12.51 36.31 -0.54
C ASN A 322 -11.78 37.23 -1.53
N LEU A 323 -11.44 36.69 -2.69
CA LEU A 323 -10.72 37.41 -3.75
C LEU A 323 -11.67 38.00 -4.80
N GLY A 324 -12.95 37.64 -4.74
CA GLY A 324 -13.99 38.07 -5.67
C GLY A 324 -15.06 37.01 -5.82
N SER A 325 -16.10 37.32 -6.60
CA SER A 325 -17.13 36.36 -6.96
C SER A 325 -17.65 36.61 -8.37
N LYS A 326 -18.10 35.54 -9.04
CA LYS A 326 -18.61 35.60 -10.41
C LYS A 326 -19.68 34.54 -10.62
N ASN A 327 -20.74 34.87 -11.36
CA ASN A 327 -21.69 33.87 -11.84
C ASN A 327 -21.03 33.03 -12.95
N VAL A 328 -21.05 31.72 -12.78
CA VAL A 328 -20.50 30.75 -13.72
C VAL A 328 -21.52 29.65 -13.99
N GLY A 329 -21.42 28.99 -15.15
CA GLY A 329 -22.42 28.02 -15.60
C GLY A 329 -22.41 26.66 -14.90
N SER A 330 -21.39 26.36 -14.10
CA SER A 330 -21.25 25.10 -13.36
C SER A 330 -20.13 25.16 -12.32
N PHE A 331 -20.07 24.16 -11.44
CA PHE A 331 -18.97 23.98 -10.50
C PHE A 331 -17.62 23.76 -11.22
N SER A 332 -17.56 22.90 -12.25
CA SER A 332 -16.34 22.73 -13.05
C SER A 332 -15.82 24.05 -13.66
N ALA A 333 -16.71 24.95 -14.08
CA ALA A 333 -16.34 26.27 -14.58
C ALA A 333 -15.81 27.19 -13.47
N CYS A 334 -16.30 27.05 -12.23
CA CYS A 334 -15.79 27.77 -11.06
C CYS A 334 -14.29 27.48 -10.84
N LEU A 335 -13.89 26.21 -10.94
CA LEU A 335 -12.50 25.77 -10.80
C LEU A 335 -11.60 26.39 -11.87
N LEU A 336 -12.00 26.31 -13.15
CA LEU A 336 -11.23 26.89 -14.26
C LEU A 336 -11.07 28.42 -14.14
N ASN A 337 -12.05 29.13 -13.57
CA ASN A 337 -11.90 30.56 -13.32
C ASN A 337 -10.96 30.84 -12.13
N CYS A 338 -10.91 29.96 -11.11
CA CYS A 338 -9.95 30.07 -10.00
C CYS A 338 -8.52 29.96 -10.51
N ASP A 339 -8.23 29.05 -11.45
CA ASP A 339 -6.88 28.90 -12.03
C ASP A 339 -6.33 30.19 -12.65
N GLY A 340 -7.22 30.97 -13.28
CA GLY A 340 -6.88 32.27 -13.87
C GLY A 340 -6.89 33.43 -12.88
N THR A 341 -7.31 33.21 -11.62
CA THR A 341 -7.47 34.26 -10.61
C THR A 341 -6.26 34.30 -9.70
N LYS A 342 -5.53 35.42 -9.73
CA LYS A 342 -4.30 35.61 -8.93
C LYS A 342 -4.57 35.38 -7.44
N GLY A 343 -3.84 34.44 -6.85
CA GLY A 343 -3.92 34.10 -5.42
C GLY A 343 -5.09 33.19 -5.04
N CYS A 344 -5.93 32.78 -5.99
CA CYS A 344 -6.98 31.81 -5.74
C CYS A 344 -6.36 30.43 -5.51
N ASN A 345 -6.73 29.81 -4.39
CA ASN A 345 -6.33 28.44 -4.07
C ASN A 345 -7.49 27.63 -3.48
N GLY A 346 -8.72 28.15 -3.60
CA GLY A 346 -9.95 27.46 -3.32
C GLY A 346 -11.17 28.25 -3.79
N VAL A 347 -12.31 27.60 -3.78
CA VAL A 347 -13.60 28.20 -4.17
C VAL A 347 -14.71 27.77 -3.23
N ALA A 348 -15.76 28.57 -3.17
CA ALA A 348 -17.07 28.21 -2.67
C ALA A 348 -18.12 28.50 -3.75
N PHE A 349 -19.00 27.54 -4.03
CA PHE A 349 -19.94 27.61 -5.14
C PHE A 349 -21.37 27.34 -4.67
N THR A 350 -22.32 28.18 -5.10
CA THR A 350 -23.73 28.09 -4.66
C THR A 350 -24.72 27.77 -5.79
N GLY A 351 -24.28 27.07 -6.84
CA GLY A 351 -25.13 26.71 -7.99
C GLY A 351 -25.60 25.25 -8.04
N GLY A 352 -25.19 24.42 -7.08
CA GLY A 352 -25.45 22.98 -7.09
C GLY A 352 -25.06 22.33 -8.43
N ASN A 353 -26.03 21.71 -9.11
CA ASN A 353 -25.82 21.05 -10.40
C ASN A 353 -25.84 22.00 -11.62
N GLY A 354 -26.13 23.29 -11.44
CA GLY A 354 -26.32 24.25 -12.53
C GLY A 354 -25.43 25.48 -12.41
N ALA A 355 -25.93 26.59 -12.97
CA ALA A 355 -25.25 27.89 -12.85
C ALA A 355 -25.39 28.45 -11.43
N GLY A 356 -24.37 29.18 -10.97
CA GLY A 356 -24.40 29.83 -9.67
C GLY A 356 -23.21 30.73 -9.40
N THR A 357 -23.16 31.27 -8.19
CA THR A 357 -22.09 32.15 -7.76
C THR A 357 -20.87 31.34 -7.36
N CYS A 358 -19.75 31.60 -8.03
CA CYS A 358 -18.44 31.11 -7.67
C CYS A 358 -17.70 32.21 -6.89
N THR A 359 -17.40 31.96 -5.61
CA THR A 359 -16.57 32.82 -4.78
C THR A 359 -15.15 32.26 -4.75
N TYR A 360 -14.19 33.06 -5.23
CA TYR A 360 -12.77 32.72 -5.21
C TYR A 360 -12.19 33.00 -3.82
N LYS A 361 -11.44 32.03 -3.28
CA LYS A 361 -10.88 32.10 -1.94
C LYS A 361 -9.36 31.90 -1.94
N ASN A 362 -8.72 32.56 -0.99
CA ASN A 362 -7.39 32.22 -0.49
C ASN A 362 -7.53 31.59 0.90
N LEU A 363 -7.28 30.29 0.99
CA LEU A 363 -7.39 29.47 2.18
C LEU A 363 -6.04 29.23 2.88
N THR A 364 -4.97 29.93 2.46
CA THR A 364 -3.65 29.81 3.09
C THR A 364 -3.75 30.12 4.58
N GLY A 365 -3.30 29.20 5.43
CA GLY A 365 -3.30 29.36 6.88
C GLY A 365 -4.65 29.10 7.56
N VAL A 366 -5.70 28.73 6.80
CA VAL A 366 -6.98 28.31 7.38
C VAL A 366 -6.80 26.92 8.04
N THR A 367 -7.30 26.78 9.27
CA THR A 367 -7.24 25.52 10.03
C THR A 367 -8.62 25.00 10.45
N ASN A 368 -9.67 25.80 10.25
CA ASN A 368 -11.05 25.43 10.54
C ASN A 368 -11.45 24.17 9.76
N THR A 369 -12.11 23.21 10.39
CA THR A 369 -12.64 22.02 9.69
C THR A 369 -13.86 22.40 8.86
N PRO A 370 -14.09 21.80 7.67
CA PRO A 370 -15.30 22.05 6.90
C PRO A 370 -16.54 21.60 7.66
N THR A 371 -17.66 22.29 7.45
CA THR A 371 -18.95 21.97 8.07
C THR A 371 -20.00 21.73 7.00
N ALA A 372 -20.91 20.80 7.24
CA ALA A 372 -21.98 20.48 6.29
C ALA A 372 -22.84 21.73 6.00
N ASN A 373 -23.06 21.99 4.72
CA ASN A 373 -23.96 23.01 4.20
C ASN A 373 -24.38 22.61 2.78
N SER A 374 -25.60 22.07 2.63
CA SER A 374 -26.13 21.56 1.37
C SER A 374 -26.33 22.60 0.26
N ASN A 375 -26.03 23.86 0.51
CA ASN A 375 -26.12 24.94 -0.49
C ASN A 375 -24.75 25.37 -1.02
N ILE A 376 -23.66 24.81 -0.50
CA ILE A 376 -22.30 25.23 -0.83
C ILE A 376 -21.46 24.00 -1.20
N ASP A 377 -20.82 24.08 -2.36
CA ASP A 377 -19.76 23.16 -2.75
C ASP A 377 -18.42 23.88 -2.63
N ILE A 378 -17.42 23.23 -2.05
CA ILE A 378 -16.07 23.79 -1.92
C ILE A 378 -15.02 22.95 -2.64
N ALA A 379 -14.00 23.64 -3.12
CA ALA A 379 -12.78 23.01 -3.59
C ALA A 379 -11.56 23.80 -3.15
N TRP A 380 -10.41 23.13 -3.03
CA TRP A 380 -9.15 23.77 -2.69
C TRP A 380 -7.96 23.03 -3.25
N LEU A 381 -6.86 23.75 -3.49
CA LEU A 381 -5.60 23.13 -3.86
C LEU A 381 -5.09 22.28 -2.69
N PRO A 382 -4.65 21.02 -2.90
CA PRO A 382 -4.15 20.18 -1.82
C PRO A 382 -3.03 20.80 -0.97
N SER A 383 -2.23 21.70 -1.54
CA SER A 383 -1.16 22.43 -0.85
C SER A 383 -1.63 23.61 0.00
N ALA A 384 -2.85 24.12 -0.23
CA ALA A 384 -3.34 25.34 0.39
C ALA A 384 -4.02 25.12 1.74
N TYR A 385 -4.61 23.94 1.94
CA TYR A 385 -5.45 23.65 3.09
C TYR A 385 -5.44 22.15 3.40
N SER A 386 -4.86 21.81 4.55
CA SER A 386 -4.79 20.44 5.07
C SER A 386 -5.74 20.30 6.27
N SER A 387 -7.04 20.13 6.00
CA SER A 387 -7.93 19.71 7.08
C SER A 387 -7.64 18.24 7.42
N THR A 388 -7.18 18.00 8.64
CA THR A 388 -7.03 16.66 9.25
C THR A 388 -8.34 15.86 9.34
N GLY A 389 -9.49 16.43 8.94
CA GLY A 389 -10.82 15.82 9.04
C GLY A 389 -11.56 15.50 7.73
N ALA A 390 -11.03 15.85 6.55
CA ALA A 390 -11.77 15.64 5.29
C ALA A 390 -11.73 14.18 4.76
N SER A 391 -10.87 13.32 5.32
CA SER A 391 -10.72 11.91 4.91
C SER A 391 -11.77 10.96 5.50
N ASN A 392 -12.69 11.43 6.36
CA ASN A 392 -13.64 10.56 7.08
C ASN A 392 -15.13 10.80 6.77
N ALA A 393 -15.48 11.68 5.83
CA ALA A 393 -16.88 11.89 5.45
C ALA A 393 -17.26 11.00 4.26
N THR A 394 -17.36 9.69 4.46
CA THR A 394 -18.16 8.78 3.61
C THR A 394 -18.30 7.41 4.29
N ALA A 395 -19.35 7.26 5.11
CA ALA A 395 -20.17 6.05 5.29
C ALA A 395 -21.17 6.29 6.45
N SER A 396 -22.24 7.03 6.18
CA SER A 396 -23.49 6.90 6.94
C SER A 396 -24.63 6.67 5.95
N SER A 397 -24.88 5.40 5.66
CA SER A 397 -26.18 4.89 5.20
C SER A 397 -26.28 3.44 5.65
#